data_AF-A0A428XQM4-F1
#
_entry.id   AF-A0A428XQM4-F1
#
_cell.length_a   1.000
_cell.length_b   1.000
_cell.length_c   1.000
_cell.angle_alpha   90.00
_cell.angle_beta   90.00
_cell.angle_gamma   90.00
#
_symmetry.space_group_name_H-M   'P 1'
#
loop_
_entity.id
_entity.type
_entity.pdbx_description
1 polymer ?
#
loop_
_entity_poly.entity_id
_entity_poly.type
_entity_poly.pdbx_seq_one_letter_code
_entity_poly.pdbx_strand_id
1 'polypeptide(L)'
;VTFHFTPVGSSWINQIETWFGIITKQAIRRGTFTSVNALIHRIRAYIEHWNTDPEPFVWTATADEILAKVRWVQASVRQLVDNNAK
;
A
#
# COMPACT_ATOMS: atom_id res chain seq x y z
N VAL A 1 6.31 24.57 0.69
CA VAL A 1 6.00 23.14 0.84
C VAL A 1 4.94 22.80 -0.19
N THR A 2 5.16 21.78 -1.02
CA THR A 2 4.21 21.35 -2.06
C THR A 2 3.70 19.96 -1.70
N PHE A 3 2.38 19.80 -1.61
CA PHE A 3 1.76 18.53 -1.28
C PHE A 3 1.30 17.84 -2.57
N HIS A 4 1.64 16.56 -2.70
CA HIS A 4 1.16 15.69 -3.76
C HIS A 4 0.20 14.67 -3.13
N PHE A 5 -1.05 14.69 -3.55
CA PHE A 5 -2.08 13.77 -3.04
C PHE A 5 -2.23 12.58 -3.98
N THR A 6 -2.49 11.40 -3.40
CA THR A 6 -2.88 10.22 -4.17
C THR A 6 -4.30 10.40 -4.72
N PRO A 7 -4.58 9.99 -5.97
CA PRO A 7 -5.94 10.00 -6.49
C PRO A 7 -6.90 9.18 -5.62
N VAL A 8 -8.19 9.54 -5.65
CA VAL A 8 -9.24 8.79 -4.94
C VAL A 8 -9.22 7.32 -5.37
N GLY A 9 -9.25 6.40 -4.40
CA GLY A 9 -9.18 4.96 -4.65
C GLY A 9 -7.78 4.42 -4.96
N SER A 10 -6.74 5.26 -4.93
CA SER A 10 -5.33 4.84 -5.15
C SER A 10 -4.55 4.65 -3.85
N SER A 11 -5.22 4.20 -2.79
CA SER A 11 -4.62 4.00 -1.46
C SER A 11 -3.45 2.99 -1.51
N TRP A 12 -3.53 2.03 -2.44
CA TRP A 12 -2.49 1.03 -2.71
C TRP A 12 -1.13 1.61 -3.10
N ILE A 13 -1.07 2.86 -3.60
CA ILE A 13 0.21 3.52 -3.94
C ILE A 13 0.84 4.20 -2.71
N ASN A 14 0.09 4.32 -1.61
CA ASN A 14 0.51 5.00 -0.40
C ASN A 14 1.43 4.11 0.44
N GLN A 15 2.70 4.47 0.54
CA GLN A 15 3.72 3.68 1.23
C GLN A 15 3.40 3.47 2.72
N ILE A 16 2.73 4.43 3.38
CA ILE A 16 2.34 4.29 4.78
C ILE A 16 1.33 3.17 4.99
N GLU A 17 0.46 2.88 4.01
CA GLU A 17 -0.49 1.77 4.10
C GLU A 17 0.21 0.42 4.00
N THR A 18 1.25 0.33 3.18
CA THR A 18 2.11 -0.86 3.12
C THR A 18 2.81 -1.08 4.45
N TRP A 19 3.37 -0.01 5.05
CA TRP A 19 4.00 -0.07 6.36
C TRP A 19 3.00 -0.47 7.47
N PHE A 20 1.77 0.04 7.45
CA PHE A 20 0.71 -0.39 8.38
C PHE A 20 0.39 -1.88 8.23
N GLY A 21 0.40 -2.41 7.01
CA GLY A 21 0.27 -3.85 6.76
C GLY A 21 1.42 -4.66 7.38
N ILE A 22 2.63 -4.14 7.36
CA ILE A 22 3.83 -4.80 7.92
C ILE A 22 3.76 -4.87 9.45
N ILE A 23 3.60 -3.73 10.14
CA ILE A 23 3.47 -3.72 11.61
C ILE A 23 2.28 -4.56 12.07
N THR A 24 1.17 -4.56 11.32
CA THR A 24 0.03 -5.42 11.61
C THR A 24 0.42 -6.89 11.59
N LYS A 25 1.12 -7.35 10.56
CA LYS A 25 1.54 -8.77 10.43
C LYS A 25 2.60 -9.16 11.45
N GLN A 26 3.58 -8.29 11.71
CA GLN A 26 4.76 -8.63 12.49
C GLN A 26 4.59 -8.40 14.01
N ALA A 27 3.84 -7.38 14.41
CA ALA A 27 3.76 -6.96 15.82
C ALA A 27 2.37 -7.06 16.43
N ILE A 28 1.29 -6.84 15.64
CA ILE A 28 -0.07 -6.70 16.18
C ILE A 28 -0.85 -8.02 16.08
N ARG A 29 -1.01 -8.58 14.88
CA ARG A 29 -1.91 -9.72 14.61
C ARG A 29 -1.54 -11.01 15.34
N ARG A 30 -0.25 -11.17 15.69
CA ARG A 30 0.26 -12.34 16.44
C ARG A 30 0.46 -12.04 17.93
N GLY A 31 0.21 -10.82 18.39
CA GLY A 31 0.37 -10.43 19.79
C GLY A 31 -0.90 -10.67 20.60
N THR A 32 -0.74 -11.18 21.82
CA THR A 32 -1.78 -11.15 22.84
C THR A 32 -1.46 -10.03 23.82
N PHE A 33 -2.38 -9.08 23.99
CA PHE A 33 -2.17 -7.90 24.81
C PHE A 33 -3.14 -7.90 25.99
N THR A 34 -2.61 -7.75 27.20
CA THR A 34 -3.41 -7.71 28.44
C THR A 34 -4.07 -6.35 28.68
N SER A 35 -3.65 -5.31 27.95
CA SER A 35 -4.22 -3.97 28.02
C SER A 35 -3.90 -3.14 26.77
N VAL A 36 -4.61 -2.03 26.59
CA VAL A 36 -4.30 -1.03 25.55
C VAL A 36 -2.90 -0.44 25.73
N ASN A 37 -2.46 -0.22 26.97
CA ASN A 37 -1.11 0.28 27.26
C ASN A 37 -0.02 -0.69 26.78
N ALA A 38 -0.23 -2.00 26.95
CA ALA A 38 0.69 -3.01 26.44
C ALA A 38 0.78 -2.97 24.90
N LEU A 39 -0.34 -2.79 24.20
CA LEU A 39 -0.37 -2.61 22.75
C LEU A 39 0.38 -1.34 22.32
N ILE A 40 0.13 -0.21 22.97
CA ILE A 40 0.81 1.07 22.68
C ILE A 40 2.32 0.91 22.85
N HIS A 41 2.77 0.29 23.94
CA HIS A 41 4.18 0.05 24.18
C HIS A 41 4.79 -0.82 23.08
N ARG A 42 4.10 -1.91 22.68
CA ARG A 42 4.56 -2.78 21.59
C ARG A 42 4.71 -2.03 20.27
N ILE A 43 3.74 -1.17 19.92
CA ILE A 43 3.78 -0.35 18.69
C ILE A 43 4.95 0.62 18.74
N ARG A 44 5.17 1.32 19.87
CA ARG A 44 6.29 2.26 20.03
C ARG A 44 7.65 1.57 19.90
N ALA A 45 7.84 0.45 20.59
CA ALA A 45 9.06 -0.34 20.50
C ALA A 45 9.32 -0.86 19.08
N TYR A 46 8.26 -1.24 18.35
CA TYR A 46 8.38 -1.64 16.96
C TYR A 46 8.82 -0.47 16.06
N ILE A 47 8.24 0.73 16.24
CA ILE A 47 8.61 1.93 15.49
C ILE A 47 10.06 2.32 15.75
N GLU A 48 10.49 2.31 17.02
CA GLU A 48 11.87 2.62 17.39
C GLU A 48 12.85 1.66 16.73
N HIS A 49 12.56 0.35 16.79
CA HIS A 49 13.37 -0.68 16.13
C HIS A 49 13.37 -0.54 14.60
N TRP A 50 12.22 -0.28 13.98
CA TRP A 50 12.15 -0.08 12.53
C TRP A 50 13.01 1.11 12.07
N ASN A 51 13.04 2.18 12.86
CA ASN A 51 13.77 3.39 12.52
C ASN A 51 15.29 3.29 12.75
N THR A 52 15.82 2.23 13.36
CA THR A 52 17.27 2.07 13.51
C THR A 52 17.97 1.78 12.19
N ASP A 53 17.28 1.08 11.27
CA ASP A 53 17.79 0.76 9.94
C ASP A 53 16.62 0.59 8.95
N PRO A 54 15.98 1.69 8.52
CA PRO A 54 14.81 1.62 7.66
C PRO A 54 15.22 1.33 6.20
N GLU A 55 14.72 0.23 5.65
CA GLU A 55 14.88 -0.05 4.22
C GLU A 55 13.81 0.68 3.38
N PRO A 56 14.20 1.38 2.30
CA PRO A 56 13.24 1.94 1.36
C PRO A 56 12.40 0.85 0.68
N PHE A 57 11.11 1.13 0.47
CA PHE A 57 10.28 0.26 -0.35
C PHE A 57 10.71 0.32 -1.82
N VAL A 58 11.01 -0.85 -2.40
CA VAL A 58 11.40 -0.95 -3.80
C VAL A 58 10.17 -1.24 -4.66
N TRP A 59 9.88 -0.32 -5.58
CA TRP A 59 8.87 -0.53 -6.60
C TRP A 59 9.38 -1.54 -7.63
N THR A 60 8.64 -2.63 -7.82
CA THR A 60 9.01 -3.68 -8.78
C THR A 60 8.47 -3.44 -10.18
N ALA A 61 7.44 -2.60 -10.31
CA ALA A 61 6.85 -2.21 -11.58
C ALA A 61 7.26 -0.78 -11.94
N THR A 62 7.71 -0.58 -13.16
CA THR A 62 8.01 0.73 -13.72
C THR A 62 6.72 1.48 -14.09
N ALA A 63 6.80 2.81 -14.15
CA ALA A 63 5.68 3.64 -14.59
C ALA A 63 5.20 3.24 -16.01
N ASP A 64 6.13 2.93 -16.92
CA ASP A 64 5.80 2.54 -18.29
C ASP A 64 5.05 1.21 -18.35
N GLU A 65 5.43 0.23 -17.54
CA GLU A 65 4.71 -1.04 -17.43
C GLU A 65 3.30 -0.86 -16.89
N ILE A 66 3.14 -0.02 -15.86
CA ILE A 66 1.83 0.31 -15.30
C ILE A 66 0.95 0.99 -16.37
N LEU A 67 1.49 2.01 -17.04
CA LEU A 67 0.76 2.75 -18.08
C LEU A 67 0.40 1.87 -19.28
N ALA A 68 1.29 0.96 -19.68
CA ALA A 68 1.01 -0.01 -20.73
C ALA A 68 -0.16 -0.93 -20.36
N LYS A 69 -0.19 -1.46 -19.13
CA LYS A 69 -1.30 -2.28 -18.64
C LYS A 69 -2.61 -1.51 -18.57
N VAL A 70 -2.59 -0.27 -18.08
CA VAL A 70 -3.79 0.59 -18.03
C VAL A 70 -4.37 0.82 -19.42
N ARG A 71 -3.54 1.19 -20.39
CA ARG A 71 -3.97 1.39 -21.78
C ARG A 71 -4.56 0.13 -22.39
N TRP A 72 -3.94 -1.02 -22.12
CA TRP A 72 -4.44 -2.31 -22.60
C TRP A 72 -5.83 -2.62 -22.05
N VAL A 73 -6.02 -2.51 -20.73
CA VAL A 73 -7.33 -2.76 -20.09
C VAL A 73 -8.40 -1.82 -20.66
N GLN A 74 -8.08 -0.53 -20.82
CA GLN A 74 -9.01 0.44 -21.41
C GLN A 74 -9.44 0.07 -22.83
N ALA A 75 -8.50 -0.36 -23.67
CA ALA A 75 -8.80 -0.78 -25.04
C ALA A 75 -9.67 -2.06 -25.08
N SER A 76 -9.32 -3.07 -24.27
CA SER A 76 -10.07 -4.31 -24.18
C SER A 76 -11.49 -4.10 -23.67
N VAL A 77 -11.67 -3.28 -22.64
CA VAL A 77 -13.00 -2.95 -22.10
C VAL A 77 -13.85 -2.25 -23.16
N ARG A 78 -13.30 -1.28 -23.89
CA ARG A 78 -14.02 -0.60 -24.98
C ARG A 78 -14.49 -1.60 -26.03
N GLN A 79 -13.60 -2.49 -26.49
CA GLN A 79 -13.95 -3.51 -27.48
C GLN A 79 -15.08 -4.42 -27.00
N LEU A 80 -15.08 -4.83 -25.72
CA LEU A 80 -16.15 -5.66 -25.15
C LEU A 80 -17.49 -4.93 -25.12
N VAL A 81 -17.49 -3.64 -24.75
CA VAL A 81 -18.71 -2.82 -24.77
C VAL A 81 -19.25 -2.69 -26.19
N ASP A 82 -18.39 -2.42 -27.17
CA ASP A 82 -18.77 -2.28 -28.58
C ASP A 82 -19.33 -3.59 -29.17
N ASN A 83 -18.80 -4.74 -28.74
CA ASN A 83 -19.29 -6.06 -29.16
C ASN A 83 -20.65 -6.40 -28.55
N ASN A 84 -20.95 -5.94 -27.34
CA ASN A 84 -22.24 -6.14 -26.68
C ASN A 84 -23.33 -5.17 -27.16
N ALA A 85 -22.94 -4.09 -27.84
CA ALA A 85 -23.86 -3.11 -28.42
C ALA A 85 -24.38 -3.51 -29.82
N LYS A 86 -23.95 -4.65 -30.35
CA LYS A 86 -24.44 -5.27 -31.59
C LYS A 86 -25.38 -6.42 -31.27
#